data_AF-A0A9X4MGP8-F1
#
_entry.id   AF-A0A9X4MGP8-F1
#
_cell.length_a   1.000
_cell.length_b   1.000
_cell.length_c   1.000
_cell.angle_alpha   90.00
_cell.angle_beta   90.00
_cell.angle_gamma   90.00
#
_symmetry.space_group_name_H-M   'P 1'
#
loop_
_entity.id
_entity.type
_entity.pdbx_description
1 polymer ?
#
loop_
_entity_poly.entity_id
_entity_poly.type
_entity_poly.pdbx_seq_one_letter_code
_entity_poly.pdbx_strand_id
1 'polypeptide(L)'
;MKTAKRGGMLQDNSKEQAKDTGLAIILICLLLMHFAQYDFLLLPAIVVLVVTMTCPGILAPIARMWFGFSYLLGSVMSKVLLGVIFFVVATPIGLLRRVFGADPMLMQSWKKGTQSVFKDRDHTFAKGDLEKPY
;
A
#
# COMPACT_ATOMS: atom_id res chain seq x y z
N MET A 1 -8.95 24.98 -43.49
CA MET A 1 -9.06 26.05 -42.47
C MET A 1 -10.04 25.64 -41.35
N LYS A 2 -9.73 24.59 -40.56
CA LYS A 2 -10.63 24.06 -39.49
C LYS A 2 -9.88 23.57 -38.25
N THR A 3 -8.58 23.83 -38.15
CA THR A 3 -7.68 23.30 -37.11
C THR A 3 -7.48 24.23 -35.91
N ALA A 4 -7.76 25.54 -36.05
CA ALA A 4 -7.56 26.52 -34.97
C ALA A 4 -8.66 26.50 -33.89
N LYS A 5 -9.90 26.07 -34.22
CA LYS A 5 -11.04 26.11 -33.27
C LYS A 5 -11.05 24.96 -32.25
N ARG A 6 -10.22 23.93 -32.44
CA ARG A 6 -10.20 22.72 -31.60
C ARG A 6 -9.31 22.83 -30.36
N GLY A 7 -8.31 23.73 -30.38
CA GLY A 7 -7.41 23.95 -29.24
C GLY A 7 -8.07 24.72 -28.08
N GLY A 8 -8.96 25.67 -28.38
CA GLY A 8 -9.72 26.41 -27.37
C GLY A 8 -10.78 25.56 -26.66
N MET A 9 -11.49 24.70 -27.40
CA MET A 9 -12.57 23.83 -26.90
C MET A 9 -12.12 22.66 -26.01
N LEU A 10 -10.82 22.38 -25.91
CA LEU A 10 -10.31 21.35 -24.99
C LEU A 10 -9.79 21.95 -23.68
N GLN A 11 -9.48 23.25 -23.68
CA GLN A 11 -8.89 23.94 -22.54
C GLN A 11 -9.92 24.68 -21.68
N ASP A 12 -11.06 25.07 -22.27
CA ASP A 12 -12.25 25.56 -21.58
C ASP A 12 -12.97 24.42 -20.82
N ASN A 13 -13.24 23.31 -21.50
CA ASN A 13 -13.97 22.17 -20.95
C ASN A 13 -13.19 21.47 -19.84
N SER A 14 -11.85 21.40 -19.91
CA SER A 14 -11.06 20.76 -18.86
C SER A 14 -11.04 21.56 -17.54
N LYS A 15 -11.06 22.90 -17.61
CA LYS A 15 -11.12 23.77 -16.42
C LYS A 15 -12.53 23.81 -15.83
N GLU A 16 -13.55 23.88 -16.67
CA GLU A 16 -14.96 23.81 -16.25
C GLU A 16 -15.30 22.42 -15.69
N GLN A 17 -14.89 21.33 -16.35
CA GLN A 17 -15.06 19.97 -15.82
C GLN A 17 -14.33 19.75 -14.50
N ALA A 18 -13.12 20.31 -14.32
CA ALA A 18 -12.42 20.22 -13.05
C ALA A 18 -13.17 20.96 -11.93
N LYS A 19 -13.78 22.11 -12.24
CA LYS A 19 -14.63 22.86 -11.30
C LYS A 19 -15.92 22.09 -10.98
N ASP A 20 -16.59 21.54 -11.98
CA ASP A 20 -17.85 20.81 -11.85
C ASP A 20 -17.66 19.49 -11.09
N THR A 21 -16.57 18.79 -11.35
CA THR A 21 -16.22 17.55 -10.63
C THR A 21 -15.83 17.86 -9.19
N GLY A 22 -15.11 18.97 -8.95
CA GLY A 22 -14.82 19.45 -7.61
C GLY A 22 -16.09 19.78 -6.83
N LEU A 23 -17.05 20.45 -7.48
CA LEU A 23 -18.36 20.77 -6.91
C LEU A 23 -19.15 19.50 -6.60
N ALA A 24 -19.15 18.51 -7.50
CA ALA A 24 -19.83 17.23 -7.30
C ALA A 24 -19.25 16.43 -6.13
N ILE A 25 -17.92 16.36 -6.00
CA ILE A 25 -17.25 15.66 -4.88
C ILE A 25 -17.58 16.34 -3.55
N ILE A 26 -17.63 17.68 -3.51
CA ILE A 26 -18.00 18.44 -2.32
C ILE A 26 -19.46 18.20 -1.92
N LEU A 27 -20.38 18.17 -2.90
CA LEU A 27 -21.79 17.88 -2.68
C LEU A 27 -21.99 16.48 -2.10
N ILE A 28 -21.31 15.48 -2.67
CA ILE A 28 -21.35 14.10 -2.19
C ILE A 28 -20.80 14.00 -0.75
N CYS A 29 -19.70 14.69 -0.46
CA CYS A 29 -19.12 14.73 0.89
C CYS A 29 -20.09 15.36 1.91
N LEU A 30 -20.80 16.43 1.53
CA LEU A 30 -21.84 17.07 2.35
C LEU A 30 -23.02 16.14 2.62
N LEU A 31 -23.50 15.42 1.60
CA LEU A 31 -24.59 14.45 1.79
C LEU A 31 -24.18 13.35 2.75
N LEU A 32 -22.98 12.79 2.60
CA LEU A 32 -22.49 11.75 3.51
C LEU A 32 -22.33 12.24 4.96
N MET A 33 -21.86 13.48 5.17
CA MET A 33 -21.77 14.07 6.52
C MET A 33 -23.14 14.41 7.12
N HIS A 34 -24.10 14.86 6.31
CA HIS A 34 -25.46 15.12 6.76
C HIS A 34 -26.17 13.83 7.21
N PHE A 35 -25.95 12.73 6.49
CA PHE A 35 -26.45 11.41 6.89
C PHE A 35 -25.78 10.86 8.16
N ALA A 36 -24.58 11.32 8.51
CA ALA A 36 -23.81 10.81 9.64
C ALA A 36 -24.16 11.45 11.01
N GLN A 37 -25.09 12.42 11.07
CA GLN A 37 -25.61 13.04 12.31
C GLN A 37 -24.55 13.46 13.36
N TYR A 38 -23.46 14.12 12.92
CA TYR A 38 -22.45 14.71 13.81
C TYR A 38 -22.56 16.26 13.80
N ASP A 39 -23.52 16.79 14.56
CA ASP A 39 -23.85 18.23 14.57
C ASP A 39 -22.66 19.15 14.96
N PHE A 40 -21.70 18.65 15.74
CA PHE A 40 -20.53 19.42 16.18
C PHE A 40 -19.48 19.67 15.07
N LEU A 41 -19.46 18.87 14.00
CA LEU A 41 -18.44 18.95 12.94
C LEU A 41 -18.87 19.84 11.76
N LEU A 42 -20.12 20.31 11.76
CA LEU A 42 -20.72 21.01 10.63
C LEU A 42 -20.19 22.44 10.49
N LEU A 43 -19.96 23.13 11.61
CA LEU A 43 -19.46 24.51 11.65
C LEU A 43 -18.02 24.66 11.08
N PRO A 44 -17.02 23.86 11.50
CA PRO A 44 -15.68 23.94 10.90
C PRO A 44 -15.69 23.51 9.43
N ALA A 45 -16.57 22.60 9.00
CA ALA A 45 -16.69 22.19 7.61
C ALA A 45 -17.17 23.33 6.71
N ILE A 46 -18.17 24.11 7.15
CA ILE A 46 -18.63 25.31 6.44
C ILE A 46 -17.52 26.36 6.34
N VAL A 47 -16.76 26.58 7.41
CA VAL A 47 -15.64 27.53 7.42
C VAL A 47 -14.57 27.10 6.40
N VAL A 48 -14.20 25.82 6.38
CA VAL A 48 -13.25 25.28 5.39
C VAL A 48 -13.77 25.42 3.97
N LEU A 49 -15.08 25.22 3.74
CA LEU A 49 -15.72 25.38 2.45
C LEU A 49 -15.66 26.85 1.96
N VAL A 50 -16.00 27.80 2.83
CA VAL A 50 -15.98 29.23 2.50
C VAL A 50 -14.54 29.69 2.23
N VAL A 51 -13.57 29.24 3.03
CA VAL A 51 -12.15 29.57 2.81
C VAL A 51 -11.63 28.97 1.50
N THR A 52 -12.05 27.74 1.16
CA THR A 52 -11.67 27.07 -0.09
C THR A 52 -12.27 27.75 -1.33
N MET A 53 -13.51 28.23 -1.25
CA MET A 53 -14.18 28.98 -2.33
C MET A 53 -13.60 30.39 -2.51
N THR A 54 -13.25 31.08 -1.42
CA THR A 54 -12.86 32.50 -1.47
C THR A 54 -11.39 32.68 -1.86
N CYS A 55 -10.51 31.73 -1.53
CA CYS A 55 -9.09 31.85 -1.88
C CYS A 55 -8.45 30.47 -2.17
N PRO A 56 -8.57 29.93 -3.40
CA PRO A 56 -7.88 28.69 -3.77
C PRO A 56 -6.34 28.82 -3.69
N GLY A 57 -5.81 30.04 -3.66
CA GLY A 57 -4.37 30.32 -3.49
C GLY A 57 -3.81 29.99 -2.09
N ILE A 58 -4.61 30.09 -1.03
CA ILE A 58 -4.17 29.74 0.35
C ILE A 58 -4.14 28.22 0.53
N LEU A 59 -4.96 27.49 -0.22
CA LEU A 59 -4.99 26.04 -0.16
C LEU A 59 -3.82 25.41 -0.93
N ALA A 60 -3.21 26.12 -1.87
CA ALA A 60 -2.06 25.64 -2.63
C ALA A 60 -0.83 25.25 -1.76
N PRO A 61 -0.35 26.07 -0.81
CA PRO A 61 0.75 25.67 0.09
C PRO A 61 0.34 24.55 1.05
N ILE A 62 -0.89 24.56 1.57
CA ILE A 62 -1.42 23.52 2.46
C ILE A 62 -1.49 22.18 1.72
N ALA A 63 -2.04 22.16 0.51
CA ALA A 63 -2.09 20.99 -0.34
C ALA A 63 -0.67 20.50 -0.65
N ARG A 64 0.28 21.40 -0.94
CA ARG A 64 1.68 21.02 -1.20
C ARG A 64 2.35 20.38 0.02
N MET A 65 2.11 20.92 1.22
CA MET A 65 2.58 20.32 2.47
C MET A 65 1.94 18.94 2.70
N TRP A 66 0.64 18.83 2.46
CA TRP A 66 -0.11 17.59 2.57
C TRP A 66 0.35 16.50 1.59
N PHE A 67 0.60 16.87 0.33
CA PHE A 67 1.16 15.93 -0.66
C PHE A 67 2.57 15.50 -0.30
N GLY A 68 3.42 16.41 0.20
CA GLY A 68 4.75 16.06 0.71
C GLY A 68 4.67 15.08 1.88
N PHE A 69 3.76 15.32 2.82
CA PHE A 69 3.49 14.41 3.93
C PHE A 69 2.96 13.05 3.48
N SER A 70 2.03 13.04 2.51
CA SER A 70 1.48 11.81 1.91
C SER A 70 2.56 10.98 1.21
N TYR A 71 3.50 11.62 0.53
CA TYR A 71 4.63 10.96 -0.10
C TYR A 71 5.56 10.29 0.94
N LEU A 72 5.86 11.02 2.03
CA LEU A 72 6.65 10.49 3.13
C LEU A 72 5.94 9.29 3.79
N LEU A 73 4.64 9.42 4.06
CA LEU A 73 3.80 8.36 4.58
C LEU A 73 3.79 7.15 3.65
N GLY A 74 3.64 7.35 2.33
CA GLY A 74 3.65 6.24 1.36
C GLY A 74 4.95 5.44 1.40
N SER A 75 6.10 6.13 1.49
CA SER A 75 7.42 5.49 1.61
C SER A 75 7.60 4.69 2.90
N VAL A 76 7.05 5.19 4.01
CA VAL A 76 7.06 4.49 5.31
C VAL A 76 6.08 3.32 5.28
N MET A 77 4.89 3.52 4.73
CA MET A 77 3.82 2.53 4.69
C MET A 77 4.22 1.28 3.93
N SER A 78 5.00 1.39 2.85
CA SER A 78 5.53 0.20 2.16
C SER A 78 6.35 -0.70 3.09
N LYS A 79 7.23 -0.12 3.92
CA LYS A 79 8.02 -0.89 4.90
C LYS A 79 7.15 -1.45 6.03
N VAL A 80 6.19 -0.65 6.50
CA VAL A 80 5.25 -1.07 7.55
C VAL A 80 4.39 -2.24 7.05
N LEU A 81 3.83 -2.16 5.85
CA LEU A 81 3.04 -3.24 5.24
C LEU A 81 3.85 -4.53 5.16
N LEU A 82 5.10 -4.47 4.68
CA LEU A 82 5.96 -5.64 4.61
C LEU A 82 6.21 -6.24 6.00
N GLY A 83 6.50 -5.39 7.00
CA GLY A 83 6.69 -5.83 8.39
C GLY A 83 5.43 -6.44 9.00
N VAL A 84 4.28 -5.82 8.78
CA VAL A 84 2.98 -6.32 9.25
C VAL A 84 2.66 -7.66 8.60
N ILE A 85 2.82 -7.80 7.28
CA ILE A 85 2.61 -9.07 6.57
C ILE A 85 3.55 -10.14 7.12
N PHE A 86 4.83 -9.82 7.34
CA PHE A 86 5.77 -10.77 7.92
C PHE A 86 5.35 -11.23 9.32
N PHE A 87 4.86 -10.32 10.17
CA PHE A 87 4.46 -10.65 11.53
C PHE A 87 3.11 -11.38 11.59
N VAL A 88 2.18 -11.04 10.70
CA VAL A 88 0.82 -11.63 10.66
C VAL A 88 0.77 -12.94 9.88
N VAL A 89 1.64 -13.13 8.89
CA VAL A 89 1.62 -14.32 8.01
C VAL A 89 2.86 -15.18 8.26
N ALA A 90 4.06 -14.65 8.03
CA ALA A 90 5.28 -15.47 8.06
C ALA A 90 5.63 -15.96 9.48
N THR A 91 5.43 -15.11 10.49
CA THR A 91 5.73 -15.44 11.89
C THR A 91 4.81 -16.54 12.44
N PRO A 92 3.47 -16.50 12.29
CA PRO A 92 2.63 -17.61 12.73
C PRO A 92 2.87 -18.87 11.89
N ILE A 93 3.16 -18.77 10.58
CA ILE A 93 3.53 -19.96 9.79
C ILE A 93 4.81 -20.61 10.34
N GLY A 94 5.84 -19.82 10.66
CA GLY A 94 7.07 -20.31 11.27
C GLY A 94 6.84 -20.90 12.67
N LEU A 95 5.97 -20.27 13.47
CA LEU A 95 5.62 -20.75 14.80
C LEU A 95 4.80 -22.04 14.73
N LEU A 96 3.81 -22.13 13.84
CA LEU A 96 3.05 -23.34 13.53
C LEU A 96 4.01 -24.46 13.13
N ARG A 97 4.93 -24.20 12.19
CA ARG A 97 5.96 -25.17 11.78
C ARG A 97 6.79 -25.67 12.96
N ARG A 98 7.16 -24.78 13.89
CA ARG A 98 7.91 -25.12 15.10
C ARG A 98 7.09 -25.99 16.05
N VAL A 99 5.80 -25.71 16.22
CA VAL A 99 4.88 -26.53 17.05
C VAL A 99 4.63 -27.90 16.42
N PHE A 100 4.50 -27.98 15.09
CA PHE A 100 4.36 -29.24 14.36
C PHE A 100 5.65 -30.07 14.27
N GLY A 101 6.75 -29.63 14.90
CA GLY A 101 7.98 -30.41 15.01
C GLY A 101 8.76 -30.56 13.69
N ALA A 102 8.45 -29.76 12.68
CA ALA A 102 9.22 -29.76 11.44
C ALA A 102 10.57 -29.06 11.69
N ASP A 103 11.60 -29.85 11.98
CA ASP A 103 13.01 -29.43 12.08
C ASP A 103 13.74 -29.72 10.74
N PRO A 104 13.58 -28.87 9.72
CA PRO A 104 14.25 -29.08 8.42
C PRO A 104 15.78 -29.01 8.51
N MET A 105 16.31 -28.38 9.56
CA MET A 105 17.74 -28.15 9.74
C MET A 105 18.36 -29.11 10.76
N LEU A 106 17.60 -30.06 11.32
CA LEU A 106 18.10 -31.02 12.32
C LEU A 106 18.88 -30.33 13.46
N MET A 107 18.48 -29.11 13.83
CA MET A 107 19.23 -28.24 14.76
C MET A 107 19.27 -28.82 16.18
N GLN A 108 18.26 -29.59 16.58
CA GLN A 108 18.25 -30.25 17.88
C GLN A 108 19.26 -31.39 17.99
N SER A 109 19.46 -32.13 16.90
CA SER A 109 20.44 -33.23 16.80
C SER A 109 21.88 -32.70 16.79
N TRP A 110 22.14 -31.58 16.12
CA TRP A 110 23.47 -30.94 16.08
C TRP A 110 23.93 -30.40 17.44
N LYS A 111 23.01 -29.82 18.24
CA LYS A 111 23.36 -29.29 19.58
C LYS A 111 23.52 -30.35 20.67
N LYS A 112 22.99 -31.56 20.46
CA LYS A 112 22.97 -32.62 21.49
C LYS A 112 24.01 -33.72 21.29
N GLY A 113 24.70 -33.79 20.15
CA GLY A 113 25.71 -34.82 19.91
C GLY A 113 26.79 -34.45 18.91
N THR A 114 27.98 -35.02 19.09
CA THR A 114 29.15 -34.96 18.20
C THR A 114 28.96 -35.79 16.92
N GLN A 115 27.74 -35.83 16.38
CA GLN A 115 27.36 -36.69 15.26
C GLN A 115 27.13 -35.81 14.01
N SER A 116 27.73 -36.23 12.90
CA SER A 116 27.63 -35.53 11.62
C SER A 116 26.19 -35.54 11.10
N VAL A 117 25.72 -34.40 10.60
CA VAL A 117 24.40 -34.26 9.96
C VAL A 117 24.43 -34.70 8.48
N PHE A 118 25.64 -34.97 7.96
CA PHE A 118 25.80 -35.55 6.64
C PHE A 118 25.26 -36.97 6.65
N LYS A 119 24.33 -37.25 5.73
CA LYS A 119 23.92 -38.61 5.42
C LYS A 119 24.89 -39.14 4.38
N ASP A 120 25.66 -40.17 4.72
CA ASP A 120 26.42 -40.91 3.72
C ASP A 120 25.45 -41.51 2.69
N ARG A 121 25.71 -41.17 1.43
CA ARG A 121 24.93 -41.65 0.29
C ARG A 121 25.71 -42.81 -0.30
N ASP A 122 25.53 -43.99 0.26
CA ASP A 122 26.08 -45.24 -0.30
C ASP A 122 25.26 -45.68 -1.52
N HIS A 123 25.16 -44.83 -2.54
CA HIS A 123 24.62 -45.20 -3.85
C HIS A 123 25.76 -45.48 -4.83
N THR A 124 25.73 -46.67 -5.43
CA THR A 124 26.61 -47.01 -6.55
C THR A 124 26.11 -46.29 -7.80
N PHE A 125 26.78 -45.20 -8.16
CA PHE A 125 26.45 -44.39 -9.32
C PHE A 125 26.37 -45.24 -10.60
N ALA A 126 25.17 -45.34 -11.17
CA ALA A 126 24.95 -45.99 -12.46
C ALA A 126 25.06 -44.96 -13.59
N LYS A 127 25.35 -45.42 -14.81
CA LYS A 127 25.48 -44.53 -15.99
C LYS A 127 24.23 -43.67 -16.25
N GLY A 128 23.05 -44.15 -15.84
CA GLY A 128 21.78 -43.41 -15.94
C GLY A 128 21.64 -42.25 -14.94
N ASP A 129 22.32 -42.27 -13.78
CA ASP A 129 22.32 -41.16 -12.81
C ASP A 129 23.14 -39.96 -13.32
N LEU A 130 24.10 -40.21 -14.22
CA LEU A 130 24.92 -39.15 -14.83
C LEU A 130 24.14 -38.35 -15.87
N GLU A 131 23.10 -38.93 -16.47
CA GLU A 131 22.27 -38.27 -17.48
C GLU A 131 21.22 -37.34 -16.85
N LYS A 132 20.82 -37.58 -15.59
CA LYS A 132 19.90 -36.73 -14.83
C LYS A 132 20.36 -36.55 -13.37
N PRO A 133 21.26 -35.58 -13.12
CA PRO A 133 21.93 -35.43 -11.83
C PRO A 133 21.10 -34.71 -10.73
N TYR A 134 19.83 -34.36 -10.99
CA TYR A 134 18.92 -33.65 -10.08
C TYR A 134 17.49 -34.19 -10.19
#